data_AF-A0A7V5U9B3-F1
#
_entry.id   AF-A0A7V5U9B3-F1
#
_cell.length_a   1.000
_cell.length_b   1.000
_cell.length_c   1.000
_cell.angle_alpha   90.00
_cell.angle_beta   90.00
_cell.angle_gamma   90.00
#
_symmetry.space_group_name_H-M   'P 1'
#
loop_
_entity.id
_entity.type
_entity.pdbx_description
1 polymer ?
#
loop_
_entity_poly.entity_id
_entity_poly.type
_entity_poly.pdbx_seq_one_letter_code
_entity_poly.pdbx_strand_id
1 'polypeptide(L)' 'MIESFVLAGWFGPTEIVLIVLVLLLLFGGRKIPELMRGLGQGMKEFKKATKDEPESQSGNNDTKPKES' A
#
# COMPACT_ATOMS: atom_id res chain seq x y z
N MET A 1 -5.63 -30.86 -18.28
CA MET A 1 -4.79 -29.73 -18.74
C MET A 1 -5.55 -28.41 -18.62
N ILE A 2 -6.79 -28.29 -19.13
CA ILE A 2 -7.66 -27.12 -18.88
C ILE A 2 -8.03 -27.00 -17.40
N GLU A 3 -8.37 -28.11 -16.73
CA GLU A 3 -8.64 -28.17 -15.28
C GLU A 3 -7.49 -27.69 -14.38
N SER A 4 -6.24 -27.92 -14.80
CA SER A 4 -5.04 -27.50 -14.06
C SER A 4 -4.73 -26.01 -14.26
N PHE A 5 -5.06 -25.47 -15.44
CA PHE A 5 -4.99 -24.04 -15.73
C PHE A 5 -6.07 -23.26 -14.98
N VAL A 6 -7.24 -23.88 -14.81
CA VAL A 6 -8.29 -23.40 -13.93
C VAL A 6 -7.75 -23.38 -12.49
N LEU A 7 -7.31 -24.50 -11.90
CA LEU A 7 -6.82 -24.52 -10.51
C LEU A 7 -5.61 -23.61 -10.20
N ALA A 8 -4.67 -23.44 -11.14
CA ALA A 8 -3.51 -22.57 -10.97
C ALA A 8 -3.77 -21.10 -11.38
N GLY A 9 -4.76 -20.85 -12.25
CA GLY A 9 -5.18 -19.53 -12.72
C GLY A 9 -6.38 -18.95 -11.95
N TRP A 10 -7.08 -19.75 -11.13
CA TRP A 10 -8.22 -19.32 -10.33
C TRP A 10 -7.81 -18.50 -9.11
N PHE A 11 -6.62 -18.70 -8.54
CA PHE A 11 -6.02 -17.77 -7.58
C PHE A 11 -5.13 -16.74 -8.28
N GLY A 12 -5.45 -16.43 -9.54
CA GLY A 12 -4.80 -15.40 -10.32
C GLY A 12 -5.30 -13.99 -9.99
N PRO A 13 -4.71 -12.95 -10.61
CA PRO A 13 -5.10 -11.55 -10.40
C PRO A 13 -6.60 -11.29 -10.60
N THR A 14 -7.29 -12.13 -11.39
CA THR A 14 -8.73 -12.07 -11.63
C THR A 14 -9.56 -12.24 -10.35
N GLU A 15 -9.22 -13.19 -9.47
CA GLU A 15 -9.96 -13.44 -8.23
C GLU A 15 -9.78 -12.29 -7.24
N ILE A 16 -8.55 -11.76 -7.16
CA ILE A 16 -8.22 -10.58 -6.35
C ILE A 16 -9.05 -9.38 -6.82
N VAL A 17 -9.14 -9.16 -8.14
CA VAL A 17 -9.98 -8.10 -8.72
C VAL A 17 -11.45 -8.31 -8.37
N LEU A 18 -11.95 -9.54 -8.40
CA LEU A 18 -13.34 -9.87 -8.08
C LEU A 18 -13.65 -9.61 -6.59
N ILE A 19 -12.74 -9.99 -5.68
CA ILE A 19 -12.85 -9.70 -4.24
C ILE A 19 -12.83 -8.18 -3.99
N VAL A 20 -11.89 -7.47 -4.61
CA VAL A 20 -11.78 -6.00 -4.51
C VAL A 20 -13.05 -5.34 -5.04
N LEU A 21 -13.61 -5.84 -6.15
CA LEU A 21 -14.86 -5.33 -6.72
C LEU A 21 -16.04 -5.51 -5.76
N VAL A 22 -16.18 -6.68 -5.14
CA VAL A 22 -17.22 -6.92 -4.12
C VAL A 22 -17.03 -6.01 -2.91
N LEU A 23 -15.81 -5.84 -2.40
CA LEU A 23 -15.51 -4.91 -1.31
C LEU A 23 -15.83 -3.46 -1.70
N LEU A 24 -15.53 -3.05 -2.94
CA LEU A 24 -15.91 -1.73 -3.45
C LEU A 24 -17.41 -1.54 -3.55
N LEU A 25 -18.19 -2.58 -3.86
CA LEU A 25 -19.65 -2.49 -3.90
C LEU A 25 -20.24 -2.38 -2.48
N LEU A 26 -19.70 -3.12 -1.51
CA LEU A 26 -20.18 -3.10 -0.12
C LEU A 26 -19.78 -1.83 0.64
N PHE A 27 -18.50 -1.43 0.54
CA PHE A 27 -17.95 -0.29 1.27
C PHE A 27 -17.93 1.01 0.45
N GLY A 28 -18.06 0.94 -0.86
CA GLY A 28 -17.88 2.07 -1.77
C GLY A 28 -16.39 2.33 -2.07
N GLY A 29 -16.10 2.78 -3.29
CA GLY A 29 -14.73 3.10 -3.73
C GLY A 29 -14.04 4.24 -2.96
N ARG A 30 -14.78 4.99 -2.13
CA ARG A 30 -14.24 6.11 -1.34
C ARG A 30 -13.74 5.71 0.04
N LYS A 31 -14.27 4.63 0.65
CA LYS A 31 -13.89 4.22 2.01
C LYS A 31 -12.51 3.57 2.08
N ILE A 32 -12.15 2.77 1.08
CA ILE A 32 -10.82 2.13 1.00
C ILE A 32 -9.68 3.18 1.03
N PRO A 33 -9.64 4.21 0.16
CA PRO A 33 -8.58 5.23 0.19
C PRO A 33 -8.62 6.11 1.43
N GLU A 34 -9.80 6.37 1.99
CA GLU A 34 -9.95 7.13 3.25
C GLU A 34 -9.34 6.37 4.44
N LEU A 35 -9.60 5.07 4.56
CA LEU A 35 -8.99 4.18 5.55
C LEU A 35 -7.47 4.06 5.36
N MET A 36 -7.01 3.92 4.12
CA MET A 36 -5.57 3.88 3.82
C MET A 36 -4.85 5.18 4.20
N ARG A 37 -5.48 6.35 3.98
CA ARG A 37 -4.92 7.64 4.41
C ARG A 37 -4.81 7.73 5.93
N GLY A 38 -5.85 7.33 6.66
CA GLY A 38 -5.83 7.29 8.13
C GLY A 38 -4.78 6.32 8.68
N LEU A 39 -4.73 5.09 8.14
CA LEU A 39 -3.73 4.09 8.52
C LEU A 39 -2.30 4.57 8.20
N GLY A 40 -2.10 5.19 7.04
CA GLY A 40 -0.79 5.71 6.62
C GLY A 40 -0.30 6.87 7.49
N GLN A 41 -1.19 7.76 7.92
CA GLN A 41 -0.86 8.80 8.89
C GLN A 41 -0.52 8.21 10.25
N GLY A 42 -1.32 7.27 10.76
CA GLY A 42 -1.04 6.56 12.01
C GLY A 42 0.30 5.81 11.98
N MET A 43 0.61 5.12 10.87
CA MET A 43 1.89 4.43 10.69
C MET A 43 3.06 5.40 10.64
N LYS A 44 2.89 6.59 10.02
CA LYS A 44 3.92 7.64 9.96
C LYS A 44 4.21 8.22 11.35
N GLU A 45 3.17 8.49 12.14
CA GLU A 45 3.30 8.99 13.51
C GLU A 45 3.88 7.91 14.44
N PHE A 46 3.42 6.66 14.31
CA PHE A 46 3.97 5.51 15.04
C PHE A 46 5.46 5.32 14.76
N LYS A 47 5.86 5.39 13.49
CA LYS A 47 7.28 5.31 13.09
C LYS A 47 8.09 6.48 13.63
N LYS A 48 7.52 7.68 13.71
CA LYS A 48 8.19 8.86 14.26
C LYS A 48 8.43 8.71 15.76
N ALA A 49 7.39 8.35 16.52
CA ALA A 49 7.47 8.14 17.96
C ALA A 49 8.41 6.98 18.35
N THR A 50 8.46 5.92 17.53
CA THR A 50 9.39 4.79 17.73
C THR A 50 10.83 5.14 17.34
N LYS A 51 11.05 6.20 16.54
CA LYS A 51 12.37 6.64 16.08
C LYS A 51 12.93 7.82 16.89
N ASP A 52 12.28 8.20 17.98
CA ASP A 52 12.79 9.18 18.95
C ASP A 52 13.80 8.54 19.94
N GLU A 53 14.28 7.32 19.69
CA GLU A 53 15.63 6.92 20.14
C GLU A 53 16.66 7.62 19.24
N PRO A 54 17.63 8.36 19.81
CA PRO A 54 18.48 9.28 19.08
C PRO A 54 19.53 8.56 18.24
N GLU A 55 19.15 8.09 17.05
CA GLU A 55 20.10 7.71 16.02
C GLU A 55 19.63 8.13 14.62
N SER A 56 20.32 9.17 14.15
CA SER A 56 20.86 9.36 12.81
C SER A 56 19.94 9.10 11.59
N GLN A 57 19.76 10.17 10.82
CA GLN A 57 19.75 10.25 9.36
C GLN A 57 19.36 9.00 8.54
N SER A 58 18.36 9.14 7.67
CA SER A 58 18.55 8.82 6.24
C SER A 58 17.35 9.31 5.44
N GLY A 59 17.61 10.14 4.42
CA GLY A 59 16.59 10.61 3.48
C GLY A 59 16.70 12.07 3.05
N ASN A 60 17.85 12.74 3.19
CA ASN A 60 18.16 13.87 2.31
C ASN A 60 19.09 13.34 1.22
N ASN A 61 18.55 13.16 0.02
CA ASN A 61 19.30 13.13 -1.23
C ASN A 61 18.39 13.68 -2.33
N ASP A 62 17.95 14.91 -2.14
CA ASP A 62 17.68 15.81 -3.26
C ASP A 62 18.99 15.98 -4.03
N THR A 63 19.14 15.21 -5.10
CA THR A 63 20.16 15.47 -6.12
C THR A 63 19.74 16.72 -6.87
N LYS A 64 20.15 17.89 -6.38
CA LYS A 64 20.17 19.12 -7.17
C LYS A 64 21.56 19.75 -7.04
N PRO A 65 22.49 19.47 -7.98
CA PRO A 65 23.67 20.32 -8.09
C PRO A 65 23.18 21.68 -8.58
N LYS A 66 23.18 22.66 -7.67
CA LYS A 66 23.20 24.07 -8.05
C LYS A 66 24.59 24.36 -8.60
N GLU A 67 24.63 24.59 -9.91
CA GLU A 67 25.34 25.68 -10.58
C GLU A 67 26.49 26.35 -9.80
N SER A 68 27.70 26.20 -10.34
CA SER A 68 28.84 27.10 -10.21
C SER A 68 29.76 26.90 -11.40
#